data_AF-A0AAI9RAB1-F1
#
_entry.id   AF-A0AAI9RAB1-F1
#
_cell.length_a   1.000
_cell.length_b   1.000
_cell.length_c   1.000
_cell.angle_alpha   90.00
_cell.angle_beta   90.00
_cell.angle_gamma   90.00
#
_symmetry.space_group_name_H-M   'P 1'
#
loop_
_entity.id
_entity.type
_entity.pdbx_description
1 polymer ?
#
loop_
_entity_poly.entity_id
_entity_poly.type
_entity_poly.pdbx_seq_one_letter_code
_entity_poly.pdbx_strand_id
1 'polypeptide(L)'
;MYDPNDNEVIVNEIFYNAASEQKLGSKMGVFTADKLPTSIFEKIQENASMSYMESMEVKEETIQDIFYYLEQNQKPEKLYFEMQYMD
;
A
#
# COMPACT_ATOMS: atom_id res chain seq x y z
N MET A 1 -2.92 5.28 -6.31
CA MET A 1 -3.81 6.09 -7.15
C MET A 1 -3.15 7.42 -7.39
N TYR A 2 -2.99 7.83 -8.65
CA TYR A 2 -2.39 9.10 -9.03
C TYR A 2 -3.47 10.15 -9.30
N ASP A 3 -3.31 11.35 -8.72
CA ASP A 3 -4.09 12.55 -9.03
C ASP A 3 -3.27 13.49 -9.93
N PRO A 4 -3.66 13.67 -11.20
CA PRO A 4 -2.94 14.52 -12.14
C PRO A 4 -3.10 16.02 -11.85
N ASN A 5 -4.09 16.45 -11.07
CA ASN A 5 -4.29 17.86 -10.75
C ASN A 5 -3.28 18.34 -9.71
N ASP A 6 -2.98 17.48 -8.74
CA ASP A 6 -2.10 17.80 -7.61
C ASP A 6 -0.69 17.19 -7.76
N ASN A 7 -0.48 16.37 -8.81
CA ASN A 7 0.76 15.62 -9.04
C ASN A 7 1.13 14.72 -7.85
N GLU A 8 0.12 14.14 -7.21
CA GLU A 8 0.24 13.32 -6.01
C GLU A 8 -0.16 11.87 -6.28
N VAL A 9 0.49 10.94 -5.60
CA VAL A 9 0.19 9.51 -5.63
C VAL A 9 -0.10 9.04 -4.22
N ILE A 10 -1.29 8.48 -4.03
CA ILE A 10 -1.65 7.72 -2.83
C ILE A 10 -1.13 6.30 -2.99
N VAL A 11 -0.25 5.89 -2.08
CA VAL A 11 0.30 4.53 -1.99
C VAL A 11 -0.26 3.86 -0.75
N ASN A 12 -0.86 2.69 -0.94
CA ASN A 12 -1.33 1.84 0.14
C ASN A 12 -0.55 0.52 0.12
N GLU A 13 0.25 0.30 1.15
CA GLU A 13 1.05 -0.89 1.37
C GLU A 13 0.28 -1.79 2.36
N ILE A 14 0.02 -3.05 2.00
CA ILE A 14 -0.66 -4.00 2.87
C ILE A 14 0.29 -5.16 3.14
N PHE A 15 0.52 -5.44 4.43
CA PHE A 15 1.47 -6.44 4.87
C PHE A 15 0.74 -7.71 5.29
N TYR A 16 1.21 -8.85 4.77
CA TYR A 16 0.70 -10.18 5.08
C TYR A 16 1.83 -11.08 5.52
N ASN A 17 1.53 -12.03 6.41
CA ASN A 17 2.40 -13.18 6.62
C ASN A 17 2.27 -14.09 5.39
N ALA A 18 3.36 -14.32 4.67
CA ALA A 18 3.34 -15.11 3.44
C ALA A 18 2.95 -16.58 3.65
N ALA A 19 3.22 -17.15 4.83
CA ALA A 19 2.92 -18.55 5.13
C ALA A 19 1.49 -18.78 5.61
N SER A 20 0.93 -17.84 6.38
CA SER A 20 -0.42 -17.96 6.94
C SER A 20 -1.47 -17.11 6.24
N GLU A 21 -1.07 -16.28 5.27
CA GLU A 21 -1.89 -15.26 4.60
C GLU A 21 -2.56 -14.26 5.56
N GLN A 22 -2.14 -14.25 6.83
CA GLN A 22 -2.70 -13.37 7.84
C GLN A 22 -2.26 -11.93 7.58
N LYS A 23 -3.21 -11.00 7.54
CA LYS A 23 -2.92 -9.57 7.48
C LYS A 23 -2.19 -9.13 8.76
N LEU A 24 -1.00 -8.56 8.59
CA LEU A 24 -0.18 -8.01 9.66
C LEU A 24 -0.48 -6.52 9.88
N GLY A 25 -0.85 -5.80 8.81
CA GLY A 25 -1.19 -4.38 8.89
C GLY A 25 -1.21 -3.70 7.53
N SER A 26 -1.30 -2.38 7.55
CA SER A 26 -1.20 -1.56 6.34
C SER A 26 -0.58 -0.20 6.65
N LYS A 27 0.02 0.39 5.64
CA LYS A 27 0.61 1.73 5.66
C LYS A 27 0.08 2.49 4.46
N MET A 28 -0.41 3.70 4.69
CA MET A 28 -0.83 4.59 3.63
C MET A 28 0.04 5.84 3.66
N GLY A 29 0.46 6.30 2.48
CA GLY A 29 1.23 7.53 2.33
C GLY A 29 0.81 8.26 1.06
N VAL A 30 0.99 9.57 1.08
CA VAL A 30 0.81 10.43 -0.09
C VAL A 30 2.19 10.96 -0.48
N PHE A 31 2.52 10.82 -1.76
CA PHE A 31 3.82 11.19 -2.30
C PHE A 31 3.64 12.04 -3.54
N THR A 32 4.56 12.95 -3.79
CA THR A 32 4.64 13.63 -5.08
C THR A 32 5.08 12.63 -6.16
N ALA A 33 4.53 12.71 -7.37
CA ALA A 33 4.73 11.70 -8.40
C ALA A 33 6.20 11.57 -8.87
N ASP A 34 6.99 12.63 -8.74
CA ASP A 34 8.43 12.66 -9.03
C ASP A 34 9.26 11.75 -8.10
N LYS A 35 8.70 11.37 -6.94
CA LYS A 35 9.32 10.43 -6.01
C LYS A 35 9.04 8.97 -6.34
N LEU A 36 8.11 8.69 -7.27
CA LEU A 36 7.84 7.32 -7.68
C LEU A 36 8.88 6.83 -8.69
N PRO A 37 9.25 5.54 -8.64
CA PRO A 37 10.03 4.93 -9.71
C PRO A 37 9.29 5.08 -11.05
N THR A 38 10.02 5.50 -12.09
CA THR A 38 9.47 5.74 -13.43
C THR A 38 8.66 4.54 -13.94
N SER A 39 9.18 3.32 -13.75
CA SER A 39 8.51 2.09 -14.20
C SER A 39 7.17 1.83 -13.50
N ILE A 40 6.98 2.28 -12.26
CA ILE A 40 5.69 2.17 -11.55
C ILE A 40 4.75 3.26 -12.03
N PHE A 41 5.27 4.47 -12.22
CA PHE A 41 4.48 5.60 -12.70
C PHE A 41 3.92 5.37 -14.10
N GLU A 42 4.71 4.79 -15.02
CA GLU A 42 4.25 4.38 -16.35
C GLU A 42 3.07 3.40 -16.27
N LYS A 43 3.19 2.33 -15.47
CA LYS A 43 2.08 1.36 -15.28
C LYS A 43 0.82 2.00 -14.70
N ILE A 44 0.96 3.00 -13.83
CA ILE A 44 -0.17 3.77 -13.30
C ILE A 44 -0.85 4.55 -14.42
N GLN A 45 -0.08 5.22 -15.29
CA GLN A 45 -0.59 6.04 -16.38
C GLN A 45 -1.24 5.22 -17.51
N GLU A 46 -0.78 3.99 -17.74
CA GLU A 46 -1.38 3.06 -18.70
C GLU A 46 -2.79 2.62 -18.30
N ASN A 47 -3.14 2.72 -17.01
CA ASN A 47 -4.44 2.31 -16.51
C ASN A 47 -5.43 3.48 -16.50
N ALA A 48 -6.63 3.27 -17.06
CA ALA A 48 -7.68 4.30 -17.06
C ALA A 48 -8.13 4.74 -15.65
N SER A 49 -7.94 3.90 -14.63
CA SER A 49 -8.20 4.23 -13.23
C SER A 49 -7.06 4.98 -12.53
N MET A 50 -5.95 5.23 -13.24
CA MET A 50 -4.73 5.83 -12.70
C MET A 50 -4.26 5.13 -11.41
N SER A 51 -4.41 3.80 -11.40
CA SER A 51 -4.09 2.94 -10.27
C SER A 51 -3.38 1.68 -10.75
N TYR A 52 -2.41 1.24 -9.97
CA TYR A 52 -1.62 0.05 -10.20
C TYR A 52 -1.45 -0.70 -8.87
N MET A 53 -1.47 -2.03 -8.92
CA MET A 53 -1.29 -2.90 -7.77
C MET A 53 -0.36 -4.04 -8.15
N GLU A 54 0.62 -4.31 -7.29
CA GLU A 54 1.48 -5.48 -7.37
C GLU A 54 1.73 -6.05 -5.96
N SER A 55 2.01 -7.35 -5.88
CA SER A 55 2.49 -8.00 -4.68
C SER A 55 3.97 -8.29 -4.82
N MET A 56 4.71 -8.13 -3.72
CA MET A 56 6.13 -8.50 -3.66
C MET A 56 6.43 -9.21 -2.35
N GLU A 57 7.27 -10.22 -2.43
CA GLU A 57 7.86 -10.82 -1.23
C GLU A 57 9.04 -9.97 -0.77
N VAL A 58 9.08 -9.70 0.53
CA VAL A 58 10.17 -8.95 1.16
C VAL A 58 11.11 -9.91 1.87
N LYS A 59 12.39 -9.53 1.95
CA LYS A 59 13.39 -10.32 2.67
C LYS A 59 13.13 -10.29 4.17
N GLU A 60 13.54 -11.36 4.85
CA GLU A 60 13.41 -11.49 6.31
C GLU A 60 14.04 -10.33 7.09
N GLU A 61 15.18 -9.82 6.62
CA GLU A 61 15.88 -8.66 7.20
C GLU A 61 15.03 -7.39 7.24
N THR A 62 14.10 -7.21 6.28
CA THR A 62 13.21 -6.04 6.19
C THR A 62 11.97 -6.18 7.07
N ILE A 63 11.67 -7.40 7.56
CA ILE A 63 10.48 -7.68 8.37
C ILE A 63 10.52 -6.91 9.71
N GLN A 64 11.69 -6.74 10.32
CA GLN A 64 11.82 -6.01 11.58
C GLN A 64 11.44 -4.53 11.44
N ASP A 65 11.86 -3.86 10.37
CA ASP A 65 11.52 -2.47 10.10
C ASP A 65 10.01 -2.30 9.83
N ILE A 66 9.40 -3.27 9.15
CA ILE A 66 7.95 -3.31 8.91
C ILE A 66 7.21 -3.47 10.24
N PHE A 67 7.62 -4.40 11.10
CA PHE A 67 6.97 -4.58 12.40
C PHE A 67 7.13 -3.34 13.28
N TYR A 68 8.32 -2.74 13.32
CA TYR A 68 8.53 -1.50 14.06
C TYR A 68 7.62 -0.37 13.55
N TYR A 69 7.54 -0.17 12.23
CA TYR A 69 6.62 0.82 11.65
C TYR A 69 5.17 0.53 12.06
N LEU A 70 4.75 -0.73 11.93
CA LEU A 70 3.41 -1.15 12.26
C LEU A 70 3.13 -0.90 13.75
N GLU A 71 3.99 -1.31 14.68
CA GLU A 71 3.82 -1.05 16.12
C GLU A 71 3.68 0.44 16.43
N GLN A 72 4.48 1.30 15.80
CA GLN A 72 4.42 2.76 16.02
C GLN A 72 3.16 3.41 15.45
N ASN A 73 2.60 2.86 14.36
CA ASN A 73 1.51 3.46 13.59
C ASN A 73 0.19 2.68 13.67
N GLN A 74 0.15 1.55 14.40
CA GLN A 74 -1.02 0.72 14.66
C GLN A 74 -2.00 1.34 15.68
N LYS A 75 -2.19 2.67 15.70
CA LYS A 75 -3.41 3.21 16.34
C LYS A 75 -4.56 3.06 15.35
N PRO A 76 -5.52 2.14 15.59
CA PRO A 76 -6.65 1.98 14.71
C PRO A 76 -7.69 3.03 15.09
N GLU A 77 -7.67 4.19 14.44
CA GLU A 77 -8.91 4.93 14.25
C GLU A 77 -9.54 4.45 12.95
N LYS A 78 -10.20 3.28 13.06
CA LYS A 78 -11.25 2.80 12.15
C LYS A 78 -10.99 3.02 10.65
N LEU A 79 -10.19 2.15 10.04
CA LEU A 79 -10.39 1.81 8.63
C LEU A 79 -11.26 0.54 8.58
N TYR A 80 -12.53 0.70 8.98
CA TYR A 80 -13.58 -0.25 8.65
C TYR A 80 -13.95 -0.05 7.18
N PHE A 81 -13.50 -0.96 6.33
CA PHE A 81 -14.28 -1.42 5.18
C PHE A 81 -14.01 -2.91 5.00
N GLU A 82 -14.42 -3.72 5.98
CA GLU A 82 -14.84 -5.08 5.65
C GLU A 82 -16.14 -4.96 4.86
N MET A 83 -16.09 -5.13 3.54
CA MET A 83 -17.27 -5.56 2.82
C MET A 83 -17.53 -7.02 3.21
N GLN A 84 -18.29 -7.20 4.29
CA GLN A 84 -18.98 -8.45 4.56
C GLN A 84 -20.03 -8.60 3.46
N TYR A 85 -19.84 -9.55 2.55
CA TYR A 85 -20.97 -10.03 1.74
C TYR A 85 -21.90 -10.78 2.69
N MET A 86 -23.08 -10.21 2.94
CA MET A 86 -24.24 -10.96 3.41
C MET A 86 -24.99 -11.45 2.17
N ASP A 87 -24.79 -12.72 1.81
CA ASP A 87 -25.79 -13.79 1.85
C ASP A 87 -25.19 -15.10 1.32
#